data_AF-A0A8T5UHG5-F1
#
_entry.id   AF-A0A8T5UHG5-F1
#
_cell.length_a   1.000
_cell.length_b   1.000
_cell.length_c   1.000
_cell.angle_alpha   90.00
_cell.angle_beta   90.00
_cell.angle_gamma   90.00
#
_symmetry.space_group_name_H-M   'P 1'
#
loop_
_entity.id
_entity.type
_entity.pdbx_description
1 polymer ?
#
loop_
_entity_poly.entity_id
_entity_poly.type
_entity_poly.pdbx_seq_one_letter_code
_entity_poly.pdbx_strand_id
1 'polypeptide(L)'
;MAVGKILIILGALLTILGTYVFALLLFFPGYVGSGLGFAMNLFDIITIDPGADALAFYFLLVVFIGWLASGVLMLVGLKSRIVGIIFSLFPLGVGLIIILLIYTDILGMMSAVFTLFTVGEHFGDIYPILVPLGDLGLGVYFLLAGGVLGIVGSSMPRE
;
A
#
# COMPACT_ATOMS: atom_id res chain seq x y z
N MET A 1 -11.17 24.42 10.55
CA MET A 1 -10.17 23.80 9.66
C MET A 1 -10.85 23.54 8.33
N ALA A 2 -10.34 24.07 7.21
CA ALA A 2 -10.99 23.91 5.91
C ALA A 2 -11.11 22.41 5.52
N VAL A 3 -12.23 22.03 4.91
CA VAL A 3 -12.59 20.64 4.58
C VAL A 3 -11.46 19.94 3.81
N GLY A 4 -10.80 20.63 2.87
CA GLY A 4 -9.68 20.07 2.10
C GLY A 4 -8.51 19.58 2.95
N LYS A 5 -8.20 20.27 4.06
CA LYS A 5 -7.13 19.84 4.99
C LYS A 5 -7.50 18.56 5.73
N ILE A 6 -8.77 18.42 6.11
CA ILE A 6 -9.28 17.21 6.78
C ILE A 6 -9.17 16.01 5.84
N LEU A 7 -9.57 16.17 4.58
CA LEU A 7 -9.51 15.10 3.58
C LEU A 7 -8.06 14.65 3.31
N ILE A 8 -7.09 15.56 3.28
CA ILE A 8 -5.67 15.21 3.14
C ILE A 8 -5.17 14.40 4.33
N ILE A 9 -5.53 14.79 5.56
CA ILE A 9 -5.14 14.07 6.77
C ILE A 9 -5.74 12.66 6.76
N LEU A 10 -7.03 12.54 6.44
CA LEU A 10 -7.70 11.25 6.32
C LEU A 10 -7.07 10.41 5.21
N GLY A 11 -6.77 11.01 4.05
CA GLY A 11 -6.12 10.34 2.93
C GLY A 11 -4.76 9.74 3.30
N ALA A 12 -3.94 10.52 4.02
CA ALA A 12 -2.64 10.09 4.53
C ALA A 12 -2.77 8.95 5.55
N LEU A 13 -3.69 9.08 6.52
CA LEU A 13 -3.93 8.06 7.53
C LEU A 13 -4.41 6.75 6.90
N LEU A 14 -5.40 6.80 6.01
CA LEU A 14 -5.88 5.62 5.31
C LEU A 14 -4.78 4.96 4.47
N THR A 15 -3.93 5.77 3.82
CA THR A 15 -2.77 5.23 3.08
C THR A 15 -1.85 4.44 4.02
N ILE A 16 -1.42 5.04 5.12
CA ILE A 16 -0.49 4.38 6.08
C ILE A 16 -1.12 3.11 6.68
N LEU A 17 -2.39 3.20 7.10
CA LEU A 17 -3.12 2.06 7.66
C LEU A 17 -3.30 0.95 6.62
N GLY A 18 -3.68 1.29 5.40
CA GLY A 18 -3.90 0.35 4.31
C GLY A 18 -2.62 -0.36 3.87
N THR A 19 -1.46 0.29 3.96
CA THR A 19 -0.17 -0.32 3.59
C THR A 19 0.36 -1.25 4.67
N TYR A 20 0.30 -0.86 5.94
CA TYR A 20 1.05 -1.54 7.02
C TYR A 20 0.17 -2.26 8.04
N VAL A 21 -1.02 -1.77 8.33
CA VAL A 21 -1.84 -2.34 9.40
C VAL A 21 -2.78 -3.42 8.85
N PHE A 22 -3.42 -3.13 7.72
CA PHE A 22 -4.41 -4.02 7.14
C PHE A 22 -3.81 -4.89 6.03
N ALA A 23 -4.27 -6.13 5.97
CA ALA A 23 -3.94 -7.02 4.86
C ALA A 23 -4.60 -6.51 3.56
N LEU A 24 -3.87 -6.64 2.47
CA LEU A 24 -4.26 -6.33 1.11
C LEU A 24 -5.01 -7.51 0.46
N LEU A 25 -4.57 -8.74 0.74
CA LEU A 25 -5.08 -9.95 0.11
C LEU A 25 -4.73 -11.20 0.95
N LEU A 26 -5.36 -12.34 0.65
CA LEU A 26 -5.11 -13.65 1.25
C LEU A 26 -4.54 -14.58 0.17
N PHE A 27 -3.45 -15.29 0.45
CA PHE A 27 -2.78 -16.16 -0.53
C PHE A 27 -3.00 -17.64 -0.30
N PHE A 28 -2.79 -18.10 0.93
CA PHE A 28 -3.00 -19.46 1.37
C PHE A 28 -3.47 -19.41 2.82
N PRO A 29 -4.10 -20.47 3.37
CA PRO A 29 -4.52 -20.48 4.76
C PRO A 29 -3.32 -20.13 5.67
N GLY A 30 -3.41 -19.00 6.38
CA GLY A 30 -2.35 -18.49 7.27
C GLY A 30 -1.39 -17.46 6.67
N TYR A 31 -1.45 -17.17 5.36
CA TYR A 31 -0.58 -16.22 4.68
C TYR A 31 -1.35 -15.04 4.07
N VAL A 32 -0.91 -13.83 4.42
CA VAL A 32 -1.59 -12.57 4.10
C VAL A 32 -0.62 -11.58 3.46
N GLY A 33 -1.12 -10.85 2.46
CA GLY A 33 -0.37 -9.81 1.77
C GLY A 33 -0.38 -8.50 2.55
N SER A 34 0.75 -7.98 3.04
CA SER A 34 0.81 -6.63 3.67
C SER A 34 2.22 -6.05 3.73
N GLY A 35 2.34 -4.73 3.93
CA GLY A 35 3.64 -4.08 4.11
C GLY A 35 4.33 -4.41 5.44
N LEU A 36 3.57 -4.75 6.49
CA LEU A 36 4.14 -5.24 7.75
C LEU A 36 4.58 -6.70 7.62
N GLY A 37 3.83 -7.52 6.87
CA GLY A 37 4.25 -8.85 6.43
C GLY A 37 5.59 -8.81 5.70
N PHE A 38 5.74 -7.90 4.73
CA PHE A 38 7.03 -7.67 4.07
C PHE A 38 8.15 -7.27 5.04
N ALA A 39 7.88 -6.37 5.98
CA ALA A 39 8.88 -5.92 6.96
C ALA A 39 9.32 -7.05 7.92
N MET A 40 8.42 -7.94 8.32
CA MET A 40 8.73 -9.06 9.21
C MET A 40 9.57 -10.13 8.52
N ASN A 41 9.32 -10.39 7.24
CA ASN A 41 10.04 -11.40 6.46
C ASN A 41 11.32 -10.85 5.80
N LEU A 42 11.68 -9.59 6.07
CA LEU A 42 12.79 -8.91 5.41
C LEU A 42 14.11 -9.68 5.52
N PHE A 43 14.42 -10.18 6.72
CA PHE A 43 15.67 -10.92 6.97
C PHE A 43 15.66 -12.30 6.32
N ASP A 44 14.54 -13.01 6.38
CA ASP A 44 14.41 -14.33 5.77
C ASP A 44 14.55 -14.25 4.25
N ILE A 45 13.94 -13.23 3.62
CA ILE A 45 14.05 -12.98 2.17
C ILE A 45 15.51 -12.69 1.76
N ILE A 46 16.27 -11.95 2.57
CA ILE A 46 17.69 -11.64 2.30
C ILE A 46 18.57 -12.90 2.35
N THR A 47 18.20 -13.90 3.16
CA THR A 47 19.01 -15.12 3.36
C THR A 47 18.82 -16.20 2.29
N ILE A 48 17.74 -16.15 1.51
CA ILE A 48 17.33 -17.27 0.63
C ILE A 48 18.18 -17.37 -0.65
N ASP A 49 18.65 -16.27 -1.25
CA ASP A 49 19.67 -16.28 -2.32
C ASP A 49 20.11 -14.84 -2.69
N PRO A 50 21.40 -14.44 -2.59
CA PRO A 50 21.85 -13.11 -3.00
C PRO A 50 21.94 -12.92 -4.54
N GLY A 51 21.57 -13.93 -5.34
CA GLY A 51 21.56 -13.92 -6.80
C GLY A 51 20.46 -13.07 -7.46
N ALA A 52 20.01 -13.46 -8.67
CA ALA A 52 19.15 -12.68 -9.60
C ALA A 52 17.86 -12.08 -8.99
N ASP A 53 17.41 -12.56 -7.84
CA ASP A 53 16.24 -12.07 -7.10
C ASP A 53 16.54 -10.90 -6.14
N ALA A 54 17.82 -10.59 -5.88
CA ALA A 54 18.21 -9.44 -5.04
C ALA A 54 17.76 -8.10 -5.66
N LEU A 55 17.78 -7.98 -6.99
CA LEU A 55 17.35 -6.76 -7.68
C LEU A 55 15.83 -6.54 -7.52
N ALA A 56 15.03 -7.61 -7.65
CA ALA A 56 13.59 -7.54 -7.42
C ALA A 56 13.27 -7.16 -5.96
N PHE A 57 14.01 -7.73 -5.01
CA PHE A 57 13.91 -7.37 -3.60
C PHE A 57 14.22 -5.89 -3.35
N TYR A 58 15.37 -5.38 -3.80
CA TYR A 58 15.75 -3.97 -3.59
C TYR A 58 14.79 -3.00 -4.28
N PHE A 59 14.33 -3.33 -5.49
CA PHE A 59 13.32 -2.55 -6.18
C PHE A 59 12.03 -2.46 -5.36
N LEU A 60 11.54 -3.58 -4.84
CA LEU A 60 10.32 -3.62 -4.04
C LEU A 60 10.48 -2.98 -2.67
N LEU A 61 11.65 -3.11 -2.02
CA LEU A 61 11.97 -2.37 -0.81
C LEU A 61 11.86 -0.86 -1.05
N VAL A 62 12.41 -0.37 -2.16
CA VAL A 62 12.28 1.04 -2.57
C VAL A 62 10.81 1.40 -2.84
N VAL A 63 10.03 0.53 -3.48
CA VAL A 63 8.59 0.74 -3.71
C VAL A 63 7.84 0.84 -2.38
N PHE A 64 8.10 -0.05 -1.42
CA PHE A 64 7.46 -0.04 -0.09
C PHE A 64 7.84 1.19 0.73
N ILE A 65 9.12 1.57 0.72
CA ILE A 65 9.57 2.82 1.35
C ILE A 65 8.91 4.02 0.66
N GLY A 66 8.84 4.03 -0.67
CA GLY A 66 8.15 5.06 -1.44
C GLY A 66 6.66 5.12 -1.11
N TRP A 67 6.04 3.98 -0.83
CA TRP A 67 4.65 3.87 -0.45
C TRP A 67 4.39 4.45 0.94
N LEU A 68 5.18 4.07 1.94
CA LEU A 68 5.13 4.68 3.27
C LEU A 68 5.38 6.18 3.19
N ALA A 69 6.43 6.57 2.47
CA ALA A 69 6.79 7.96 2.26
C ALA A 69 5.65 8.71 1.58
N SER A 70 4.89 8.10 0.67
CA SER A 70 3.75 8.74 0.02
C SER A 70 2.66 9.15 1.00
N GLY A 71 2.32 8.30 1.97
CA GLY A 71 1.36 8.63 3.03
C GLY A 71 1.84 9.79 3.90
N VAL A 72 3.11 9.78 4.29
CA VAL A 72 3.71 10.88 5.09
C VAL A 72 3.83 12.17 4.29
N LEU A 73 4.29 12.10 3.05
CA LEU A 73 4.48 13.26 2.17
C LEU A 73 3.16 13.84 1.69
N MET A 74 2.08 13.06 1.69
CA MET A 74 0.72 13.57 1.50
C MET A 74 0.34 14.59 2.58
N LEU A 75 0.85 14.47 3.81
CA LEU A 75 0.63 15.48 4.88
C LEU A 75 1.38 16.79 4.59
N VAL A 76 2.53 16.76 3.91
CA VAL A 76 3.18 17.97 3.39
C VAL A 76 2.26 18.65 2.36
N GLY A 77 1.39 17.86 1.74
CA GLY A 77 0.24 18.30 0.97
C GLY A 77 -0.56 19.40 1.65
N LEU A 78 -0.67 19.44 2.99
CA LEU A 78 -1.37 20.52 3.72
C LEU A 78 -0.82 21.93 3.40
N LYS A 79 0.49 22.04 3.13
CA LYS A 79 1.16 23.30 2.77
C LYS A 79 1.27 23.47 1.25
N SER A 80 1.49 22.39 0.49
CA SER A 80 1.65 22.45 -0.97
C SER A 80 0.65 21.57 -1.70
N ARG A 81 -0.22 22.15 -2.53
CA ARG A 81 -1.24 21.40 -3.29
C ARG A 81 -0.63 20.36 -4.22
N ILE A 82 0.42 20.76 -4.94
CA ILE A 82 1.10 19.91 -5.93
C ILE A 82 1.68 18.67 -5.26
N VAL A 83 2.34 18.84 -4.11
CA VAL A 83 2.90 17.73 -3.32
C VAL A 83 1.80 16.77 -2.89
N GLY A 84 0.69 17.32 -2.38
CA GLY A 84 -0.47 16.51 -1.99
C GLY A 84 -1.01 15.66 -3.14
N ILE A 85 -1.18 16.24 -4.34
CA ILE A 85 -1.66 15.52 -5.53
C ILE A 85 -0.68 14.41 -5.94
N ILE A 86 0.61 14.75 -6.10
CA ILE A 86 1.63 13.80 -6.59
C ILE A 86 1.72 12.58 -5.65
N PHE A 87 1.83 12.81 -4.35
CA PHE A 87 1.96 11.71 -3.39
C PHE A 87 0.64 10.97 -3.13
N SER A 88 -0.50 11.50 -3.56
CA SER A 88 -1.78 10.79 -3.56
C SER A 88 -1.97 9.87 -4.76
N LEU A 89 -1.30 10.15 -5.88
CA LEU A 89 -1.31 9.27 -7.05
C LEU A 89 -0.62 7.94 -6.77
N PHE A 90 0.36 7.92 -5.87
CA PHE A 90 1.11 6.71 -5.54
C PHE A 90 0.24 5.61 -4.90
N PRO A 91 -0.43 5.84 -3.74
CA PRO A 91 -1.30 4.82 -3.15
C PRO A 91 -2.51 4.49 -4.02
N LEU A 92 -3.01 5.47 -4.80
CA LEU A 92 -4.06 5.21 -5.79
C LEU A 92 -3.57 4.23 -6.87
N GLY A 93 -2.40 4.48 -7.44
CA GLY A 93 -1.79 3.63 -8.46
C GLY A 93 -1.53 2.22 -7.94
N VAL A 94 -0.99 2.08 -6.73
CA VAL A 94 -0.77 0.78 -6.10
C VAL A 94 -2.08 0.04 -5.85
N GLY A 95 -3.09 0.71 -5.30
CA GLY A 95 -4.42 0.11 -5.11
C GLY A 95 -5.04 -0.38 -6.41
N LEU A 96 -4.90 0.39 -7.50
CA LEU A 96 -5.36 -0.01 -8.83
C LEU A 96 -4.57 -1.19 -9.40
N ILE A 97 -3.24 -1.23 -9.21
CA ILE A 97 -2.41 -2.37 -9.61
C ILE A 97 -2.87 -3.65 -8.88
N ILE A 98 -3.19 -3.57 -7.59
CA ILE A 98 -3.68 -4.72 -6.82
C ILE A 98 -5.05 -5.20 -7.35
N ILE A 99 -5.96 -4.29 -7.68
CA ILE A 99 -7.23 -4.66 -8.32
C ILE A 99 -6.97 -5.37 -9.66
N LEU A 100 -6.11 -4.79 -10.51
CA LEU A 100 -5.80 -5.39 -11.81
C LEU A 100 -5.15 -6.76 -11.65
N LEU A 101 -4.31 -6.95 -10.63
CA LEU A 101 -3.68 -8.23 -10.33
C LEU A 101 -4.68 -9.33 -9.99
N ILE A 102 -5.75 -9.00 -9.26
CA ILE A 102 -6.71 -9.99 -8.76
C ILE A 102 -7.80 -10.29 -9.79
N TYR A 103 -8.20 -9.31 -10.58
CA TYR A 103 -9.31 -9.46 -11.51
C TYR A 103 -8.89 -9.60 -12.98
N THR A 104 -7.59 -9.49 -13.30
CA THR A 104 -7.10 -9.58 -14.69
C THR A 104 -5.75 -10.29 -14.80
N ASP A 105 -5.52 -10.96 -15.92
CA ASP A 105 -4.23 -11.57 -16.26
C ASP A 105 -3.25 -10.59 -16.95
N ILE A 106 -3.59 -9.29 -17.05
CA ILE A 106 -2.80 -8.28 -17.78
C ILE A 106 -1.36 -8.19 -17.28
N LEU A 107 -1.14 -8.43 -15.99
CA LEU A 107 0.18 -8.36 -15.38
C LEU A 107 1.02 -9.63 -15.61
N GLY A 108 0.41 -10.73 -16.07
CA GLY A 108 1.11 -11.98 -16.37
C GLY A 108 2.04 -12.42 -15.25
N MET A 109 3.30 -12.72 -15.55
CA MET A 109 4.31 -13.16 -14.57
C MET A 109 4.59 -12.13 -13.45
N MET A 110 4.32 -10.84 -13.68
CA MET A 110 4.50 -9.81 -12.65
C MET A 110 3.51 -9.96 -11.49
N SER A 111 2.37 -10.63 -11.71
CA SER A 111 1.41 -10.92 -10.64
C SER A 111 2.01 -11.84 -9.58
N ALA A 112 2.67 -12.92 -10.00
CA ALA A 112 3.31 -13.90 -9.11
C ALA A 112 4.47 -13.29 -8.32
N VAL A 113 5.25 -12.41 -8.94
CA VAL A 113 6.32 -11.66 -8.28
C VAL A 113 5.72 -10.76 -7.21
N PHE A 114 4.81 -9.86 -7.56
CA PHE A 114 4.19 -8.92 -6.61
C PHE A 114 3.51 -9.64 -5.43
N THR A 115 2.84 -10.74 -5.73
CA THR A 115 2.24 -11.69 -4.80
C THR A 115 3.24 -12.18 -3.75
N LEU A 116 4.31 -12.86 -4.18
CA LEU A 116 5.26 -13.53 -3.29
C LEU A 116 5.93 -12.57 -2.31
N PHE A 117 6.19 -11.33 -2.73
CA PHE A 117 6.85 -10.33 -1.91
C PHE A 117 5.91 -9.58 -0.95
N THR A 118 4.60 -9.67 -1.13
CA THR A 118 3.65 -9.11 -0.15
C THR A 118 3.25 -10.13 0.92
N VAL A 119 3.48 -11.42 0.66
CA VAL A 119 3.13 -12.53 1.55
C VAL A 119 3.94 -12.47 2.84
N GLY A 120 3.24 -12.57 3.97
CA GLY A 120 3.81 -12.84 5.27
C GLY A 120 2.86 -13.64 6.15
N GLU A 121 3.38 -14.10 7.29
CA GLU A 121 2.60 -14.86 8.27
C GLU A 121 1.63 -13.96 9.04
N HIS A 122 0.45 -14.51 9.34
CA HIS A 122 -0.54 -13.90 10.21
C HIS A 122 -0.36 -14.43 11.64
N PHE A 123 0.05 -13.57 12.56
CA PHE A 123 0.22 -13.96 13.96
C PHE A 123 -1.12 -13.92 14.71
N GLY A 124 -1.79 -15.07 14.85
CA GLY A 124 -2.91 -15.27 15.78
C GLY A 124 -4.12 -14.36 15.55
N ASP A 125 -4.44 -14.06 14.29
CA ASP A 125 -5.45 -13.07 13.90
C ASP A 125 -5.11 -11.61 14.26
N ILE A 126 -3.91 -11.33 14.78
CA ILE A 126 -3.53 -10.02 15.33
C ILE A 126 -2.90 -9.12 14.27
N TYR A 127 -1.88 -9.57 13.54
CA TYR A 127 -1.20 -8.76 12.52
C TYR A 127 -0.65 -9.56 11.33
N PRO A 128 -0.74 -9.01 10.11
CA PRO A 128 -1.54 -7.83 9.72
C PRO A 128 -3.05 -8.11 9.88
N ILE A 129 -3.84 -7.05 10.11
CA ILE A 129 -5.28 -7.21 10.35
C ILE A 129 -5.98 -7.57 9.04
N LEU A 130 -6.45 -8.80 8.92
CA LEU A 130 -7.23 -9.24 7.78
C LEU A 130 -8.72 -8.97 8.02
N VAL A 131 -9.26 -8.01 7.29
CA VAL A 131 -10.71 -7.81 7.16
C VAL A 131 -11.07 -8.07 5.70
N PRO A 132 -11.59 -9.25 5.35
CA PRO A 132 -11.94 -9.56 3.97
C PRO A 132 -13.17 -8.78 3.55
N LEU A 133 -13.10 -8.19 2.36
CA LEU A 133 -14.18 -7.45 1.71
C LEU A 133 -14.27 -7.95 0.26
N GLY A 134 -15.02 -9.04 0.08
CA GLY A 134 -15.00 -9.81 -1.17
C GLY A 134 -13.67 -10.54 -1.34
N ASP A 135 -13.08 -10.44 -2.53
CA ASP A 135 -11.79 -11.09 -2.87
C ASP A 135 -10.56 -10.26 -2.44
N LEU A 136 -10.79 -9.07 -1.86
CA LEU A 136 -9.75 -8.13 -1.43
C LEU A 136 -9.78 -7.94 0.09
N GLY A 137 -8.62 -7.63 0.67
CA GLY A 137 -8.53 -7.15 2.04
C GLY A 137 -8.88 -5.65 2.15
N LEU A 138 -9.37 -5.23 3.33
CA LEU A 138 -9.67 -3.84 3.65
C LEU A 138 -8.50 -2.88 3.36
N GLY A 139 -7.27 -3.37 3.42
CA GLY A 139 -6.09 -2.59 3.08
C GLY A 139 -6.17 -1.97 1.69
N VAL A 140 -6.63 -2.70 0.67
CA VAL A 140 -6.72 -2.20 -0.72
C VAL A 140 -7.71 -1.03 -0.82
N TYR A 141 -8.85 -1.14 -0.16
CA TYR A 141 -9.85 -0.08 -0.13
C TYR A 141 -9.33 1.18 0.56
N PHE A 142 -8.53 1.02 1.62
CA PHE A 142 -7.89 2.14 2.31
C PHE A 142 -6.86 2.87 1.44
N LEU A 143 -6.15 2.17 0.55
CA LEU A 143 -5.24 2.81 -0.39
C LEU A 143 -5.97 3.61 -1.45
N LEU A 144 -7.03 3.05 -2.02
CA LEU A 144 -7.84 3.71 -3.03
C LEU A 144 -8.53 4.94 -2.44
N ALA A 145 -9.19 4.76 -1.28
CA ALA A 145 -9.79 5.86 -0.54
C ALA A 145 -8.73 6.89 -0.14
N GLY A 146 -7.57 6.44 0.34
CA GLY A 146 -6.43 7.28 0.72
C GLY A 146 -5.98 8.19 -0.42
N GLY A 147 -5.73 7.60 -1.59
CA GLY A 147 -5.33 8.33 -2.79
C GLY A 147 -6.42 9.27 -3.31
N VAL A 148 -7.68 8.83 -3.38
CA VAL A 148 -8.80 9.69 -3.81
C VAL A 148 -8.98 10.88 -2.86
N LEU A 149 -9.02 10.64 -1.55
CA LEU A 149 -9.18 11.71 -0.56
C LEU A 149 -8.00 12.68 -0.57
N GLY A 150 -6.78 12.19 -0.79
CA GLY A 150 -5.60 13.03 -0.94
C GLY A 150 -5.65 13.94 -2.18
N ILE A 151 -6.12 13.43 -3.33
CA ILE A 151 -6.31 14.22 -4.56
C ILE A 151 -7.41 15.26 -4.37
N VAL A 152 -8.59 14.83 -3.91
CA VAL A 152 -9.75 15.70 -3.71
C VAL A 152 -9.44 16.78 -2.67
N GLY A 153 -8.90 16.39 -1.52
CA GLY A 153 -8.49 17.32 -0.47
C GLY A 153 -7.42 18.31 -0.93
N SER A 154 -6.53 17.88 -1.83
CA SER A 154 -5.51 18.77 -2.40
C SER A 154 -6.02 19.75 -3.45
N SER A 155 -7.15 19.44 -4.07
CA SER A 155 -7.79 20.27 -5.09
C SER A 155 -8.76 21.29 -4.49
N MET A 156 -9.25 21.05 -3.28
CA MET A 156 -10.20 21.93 -2.59
C MET A 156 -9.56 23.21 -2.02
N PRO A 157 -10.37 24.28 -1.80
CA PRO A 157 -9.96 25.44 -1.03
C PRO A 157 -9.55 25.07 0.40
N ARG A 158 -8.52 25.76 0.92
CA ARG A 158 -7.86 25.43 2.21
C ARG A 158 -7.85 26.58 3.21
N GLU A 159 -8.41 27.70 2.80
CA GLU A 159 -8.63 28.91 3.58
C GLU A 159 -10.02 28.84 4.22
#